data_AF-A0A821DU59-F1
#
_entry.id   AF-A0A821DU59-F1
#
_cell.length_a   1.000
_cell.length_b   1.000
_cell.length_c   1.000
_cell.angle_alpha   90.00
_cell.angle_beta   90.00
_cell.angle_gamma   90.00
#
_symmetry.space_group_name_H-M   'P 1'
#
loop_
_entity.id
_entity.type
_entity.pdbx_description
1 polymer ?
#
loop_
_entity_poly.entity_id
_entity_poly.type
_entity_poly.pdbx_seq_one_letter_code
_entity_poly.pdbx_strand_id
1 'polypeptide(L)' 'MSNLYILFEHASGYALFRVREFEEIGMNLPQVEASVVDLSKFATVVKLVGFYPFQSGVNALDNINAVSEG' A
#
# COMPACT_ATOMS: atom_id res chain seq x y z
N MET A 1 18.52 1.98 -9.09
CA MET A 1 17.33 1.40 -8.44
C MET A 1 16.18 2.36 -8.62
N SER A 2 15.10 1.95 -9.29
CA SER A 2 13.90 2.77 -9.41
C SER A 2 13.28 2.94 -8.02
N ASN A 3 12.92 4.17 -7.64
CA ASN A 3 12.18 4.42 -6.41
C ASN A 3 10.69 4.12 -6.68
N LEU A 4 10.28 2.87 -6.49
CA LEU A 4 8.88 2.47 -6.60
C LEU A 4 8.13 2.86 -5.32
N TYR A 5 7.03 3.59 -5.50
CA TYR A 5 6.08 3.92 -4.45
C TYR A 5 4.71 3.40 -4.82
N ILE A 6 3.98 2.92 -3.81
CA ILE A 6 2.60 2.45 -3.92
C ILE A 6 1.72 3.41 -3.13
N LEU A 7 0.71 3.97 -3.80
CA LEU A 7 -0.40 4.64 -3.15
C LEU A 7 -1.41 3.58 -2.70
N PHE A 8 -1.89 3.69 -1.47
CA PHE A 8 -2.95 2.87 -0.92
C PHE A 8 -4.05 3.77 -0.39
N GLU A 9 -5.22 3.69 -1.04
CA GLU A 9 -6.43 4.38 -0.66
C GLU A 9 -7.15 3.61 0.45
N HIS A 10 -7.34 4.24 1.60
CA HIS A 10 -8.04 3.65 2.75
C HIS A 10 -9.18 4.57 3.20
N ALA A 11 -10.18 4.02 3.87
CA ALA A 11 -11.33 4.80 4.36
C ALA A 11 -10.94 5.93 5.33
N SER A 12 -9.76 5.84 5.96
CA SER A 12 -9.23 6.88 6.87
C SER A 12 -8.30 7.90 6.19
N GLY A 13 -7.93 7.71 4.92
CA GLY A 13 -6.99 8.56 4.20
C GLY A 13 -6.10 7.80 3.23
N TYR A 14 -5.06 8.48 2.73
CA TYR A 14 -4.11 7.91 1.79
C TYR A 14 -2.81 7.52 2.49
N ALA A 15 -2.32 6.30 2.21
CA ALA A 15 -1.02 5.85 2.66
C ALA A 15 -0.07 5.72 1.46
N LEU A 16 1.16 6.23 1.62
CA LEU A 16 2.22 6.07 0.63
C LEU A 16 3.26 5.10 1.18
N PHE A 17 3.51 4.01 0.46
CA PHE A 17 4.51 3.01 0.78
C PHE A 17 5.66 3.08 -0.21
N ARG A 18 6.89 2.97 0.28
CA ARG A 18 8.06 2.71 -0.56
C ARG A 18 8.30 1.21 -0.63
N VAL A 19 8.45 0.68 -1.84
CA VAL A 19 8.87 -0.72 -2.06
C VAL A 19 10.40 -0.76 -1.99
N ARG A 20 10.94 -1.70 -1.21
CA ARG A 20 12.39 -1.95 -1.15
C ARG A 20 12.79 -2.89 -2.27
N GLU A 21 12.54 -4.18 -2.07
CA GLU A 21 12.81 -5.25 -3.03
C GLU A 21 11.76 -6.34 -2.82
N PHE A 22 11.20 -6.86 -3.91
CA PHE A 22 10.24 -7.96 -3.92
C PHE A 22 10.64 -8.96 -5.00
N GLU A 23 10.50 -10.25 -4.73
CA GLU A 23 10.81 -11.32 -5.68
C GLU A 23 9.63 -11.53 -6.64
N GLU A 24 9.74 -10.97 -7.85
CA GLU A 24 8.67 -11.03 -8.86
C GLU A 24 8.65 -12.35 -9.64
N ILE A 25 9.81 -12.99 -9.88
CA ILE A 25 9.89 -14.21 -10.71
C ILE A 25 9.24 -15.38 -9.96
N GLY A 26 9.50 -15.47 -8.65
CA GLY A 26 9.00 -16.51 -7.76
C GLY A 26 7.62 -16.21 -7.15
N MET A 27 6.89 -15.18 -7.59
CA MET A 27 5.69 -14.68 -6.90
C MET A 27 4.62 -15.75 -6.62
N ASN A 28 4.46 -16.73 -7.51
CA ASN A 28 3.48 -17.82 -7.38
C ASN A 28 4.01 -19.04 -6.60
N LEU A 29 5.21 -18.97 -6.03
CA LEU A 29 5.74 -20.03 -5.18
C LEU A 29 5.04 -19.97 -3.82
N PRO A 30 4.60 -21.11 -3.25
CA PRO A 30 3.89 -21.13 -1.96
C PRO A 30 4.65 -20.45 -0.82
N GLN A 31 5.99 -20.50 -0.85
CA GLN A 31 6.81 -19.84 0.17
C GLN A 31 6.76 -18.31 0.08
N VAL A 32 6.66 -17.77 -1.15
CA VAL A 32 6.55 -16.33 -1.41
C VAL A 32 5.15 -15.85 -1.04
N GLU A 33 4.09 -16.57 -1.42
CA GLU A 33 2.72 -16.27 -1.00
C GLU A 33 2.58 -16.25 0.54
N ALA A 34 3.12 -17.28 1.22
CA ALA A 34 3.11 -17.34 2.68
C ALA A 34 3.88 -16.19 3.34
N SER A 35 4.87 -15.61 2.66
CA SER A 35 5.63 -14.47 3.18
C SER A 35 4.83 -13.16 3.20
N VAL A 36 3.83 -13.02 2.33
CA VAL A 36 2.97 -11.82 2.28
C VAL A 36 2.02 -11.78 3.47
N VAL A 37 1.56 -12.94 3.93
CA VAL A 37 0.65 -13.08 5.09
C VAL A 37 1.39 -12.91 6.42
N ASP A 38 2.69 -13.19 6.44
CA ASP A 38 3.56 -12.95 7.59
C ASP A 38 3.94 -11.46 7.67
N LEU A 39 3.37 -10.75 8.66
CA LEU A 39 3.60 -9.32 8.84
C LEU A 39 5.09 -8.96 8.96
N SER A 40 5.88 -9.80 9.65
CA SER A 40 7.30 -9.52 9.87
C SER A 40 8.08 -9.56 8.57
N LYS A 41 7.75 -10.50 7.67
CA LYS A 41 8.33 -10.62 6.33
C LYS A 41 7.81 -9.55 5.40
N PHE A 42 6.50 -9.31 5.39
CA PHE A 42 5.90 -8.26 4.58
C PHE A 42 6.48 -6.86 4.88
N ALA A 43 6.71 -6.54 6.16
CA ALA A 43 7.32 -5.28 6.57
C ALA A 43 8.79 -5.10 6.10
N THR A 44 9.46 -6.18 5.66
CA THR A 44 10.79 -6.06 5.03
C THR A 44 10.72 -5.58 3.58
N VAL A 45 9.61 -5.86 2.90
CA VAL A 45 9.38 -5.55 1.48
C VAL A 45 8.89 -4.11 1.31
N VAL A 46 7.97 -3.65 2.17
CA VAL A 46 7.36 -2.32 2.08
C VAL A 46 7.63 -1.49 3.33
N LYS A 47 7.76 -0.17 3.15
CA LYS A 47 7.88 0.80 4.24
C LYS A 47 6.87 1.92 4.07
N LEU A 48 6.06 2.19 5.10
CA LEU A 48 5.22 3.39 5.14
C LEU A 48 6.12 4.63 5.17
N VAL A 49 5.93 5.54 4.22
CA VAL A 49 6.70 6.79 4.11
C VAL A 49 5.83 8.03 4.31
N GLY A 50 4.51 7.92 4.16
CA GLY A 50 3.58 9.01 4.42
C GLY A 50 2.17 8.50 4.66
N PHE A 51 1.43 9.21 5.49
CA PHE A 51 0.00 8.99 5.70
C PHE A 51 -0.70 10.34 5.72
N TYR A 52 -1.73 10.50 4.88
CA TYR A 52 -2.54 11.70 4.75
C TYR A 52 -3.98 11.38 5.19
N PRO A 53 -4.34 11.66 6.45
CA PRO A 53 -5.67 11.36 6.96
C PRO A 53 -6.74 12.30 6.37
N PHE A 54 -7.95 11.81 6.20
CA PHE A 54 -9.10 12.66 5.90
C PHE A 54 -9.49 13.49 7.13
N GLN A 55 -9.80 14.76 6.90
CA GLN A 55 -10.05 15.73 7.98
C GLN A 55 -11.49 15.64 8.54
N SER A 56 -12.42 15.07 7.76
CA SER A 56 -13.82 14.91 8.14
C SER A 56 -14.49 13.80 7.34
N GLY A 57 -15.69 13.38 7.78
CA GLY A 57 -16.49 12.41 7.03
C GLY A 57 -16.93 12.91 5.64
N VAL A 58 -17.19 14.21 5.49
CA VAL A 58 -17.50 14.82 4.18
C VAL A 58 -16.28 14.75 3.27
N ASN A 59 -15.12 15.13 3.78
CA ASN A 59 -13.87 15.02 3.02
C ASN A 59 -13.57 13.57 2.61
N ALA A 60 -13.83 12.59 3.47
CA ALA A 60 -13.70 11.17 3.13
C ALA A 60 -14.66 10.73 2.02
N LEU A 61 -15.93 11.18 2.08
CA LEU A 61 -16.93 10.89 1.05
C LEU A 61 -16.56 11.49 -0.30
N ASP A 62 -16.07 12.74 -0.32
CA ASP A 62 -15.63 13.39 -1.56
C ASP A 62 -14.44 12.64 -2.17
N ASN A 63 -13.48 12.21 -1.35
CA ASN A 63 -12.30 11.49 -1.82
C ASN A 63 -12.63 10.08 -2.33
N ILE A 64 -13.53 9.34 -1.69
CA ILE A 64 -13.91 8.00 -2.18
C ILE A 64 -14.69 8.08 -3.49
N ASN A 65 -15.55 9.09 -3.67
CA ASN A 65 -16.24 9.32 -4.94
C ASN A 65 -15.24 9.68 -6.04
N ALA A 66 -14.30 10.60 -5.76
CA ALA A 66 -13.25 10.96 -6.71
C ALA A 66 -12.40 9.75 -7.13
N VAL A 67 -11.98 8.90 -6.18
CA VAL A 67 -11.25 7.67 -6.48
C VAL A 67 -12.09 6.69 -7.34
N SER A 68 -13.39 6.61 -7.07
CA SER A 68 -14.29 5.75 -7.85
C SER A 68 -14.52 6.24 -9.27
N GLU A 69 -14.40 7.54 -9.52
CA GLU A 69 -14.67 8.18 -10.82
C GLU A 69 -13.41 8.37 -11.67
N GLY A 70 -12.21 8.32 -11.07
CA GLY A 70 -10.91 8.46 -11.72
C GLY A 70 -10.50 9.92 -11.95
#